data_AF-A0A6G3X814-F1
#
_entry.id   AF-A0A6G3X814-F1
#
_cell.length_a   1.000
_cell.length_b   1.000
_cell.length_c   1.000
_cell.angle_alpha   90.00
_cell.angle_beta   90.00
_cell.angle_gamma   90.00
#
_symmetry.space_group_name_H-M   'P 1'
#
loop_
_entity.id
_entity.type
_entity.pdbx_description
1 polymer ?
#
loop_
_entity_poly.entity_id
_entity_poly.type
_entity_poly.pdbx_seq_one_letter_code
_entity_poly.pdbx_strand_id
1 'polypeptide(L)'
;ANRLQEALWREALHMVANGEATVAEIDASITEGPGLRWAVMGPMLTFALAGGEGGMAHMLDHFGPSLKSPWTRLEAPELDRALYEAVVAGCEEAADGRSIADLVAER
;
A
#
# COMPACT_ATOMS: atom_id res chain seq x y z
N ALA A 1 -14.52 2.50 2.36
CA ALA A 1 -13.23 3.21 2.41
C ALA A 1 -12.30 2.57 3.43
N ASN A 2 -12.59 2.63 4.73
CA ASN A 2 -11.69 2.16 5.80
C ASN A 2 -11.21 0.71 5.62
N ARG A 3 -12.08 -0.23 5.20
CA ARG A 3 -11.66 -1.62 4.93
C ARG A 3 -10.55 -1.77 3.88
N LEU A 4 -10.50 -0.88 2.88
CA LEU A 4 -9.47 -0.91 1.84
C LEU A 4 -8.17 -0.27 2.36
N GLN A 5 -8.28 0.79 3.15
CA GLN A 5 -7.11 1.40 3.81
C GLN A 5 -6.48 0.42 4.80
N GLU A 6 -7.28 -0.24 5.62
CA GLU A 6 -6.86 -1.29 6.55
C GLU A 6 -6.19 -2.48 5.87
N ALA A 7 -6.66 -2.89 4.69
CA ALA A 7 -6.02 -3.98 3.95
C ALA A 7 -4.61 -3.60 3.47
N LEU A 8 -4.43 -2.35 3.00
CA LEU A 8 -3.12 -1.82 2.60
C LEU A 8 -2.19 -1.64 3.81
N TRP A 9 -2.74 -1.08 4.90
CA TRP A 9 -2.05 -0.99 6.18
C TRP A 9 -1.51 -2.38 6.51
N ARG A 10 -2.37 -3.36 6.79
CA ARG A 10 -1.94 -4.68 7.32
C ARG A 10 -0.83 -5.33 6.50
N GLU A 11 -0.87 -5.22 5.18
CA GLU A 11 0.22 -5.71 4.33
C GLU A 11 1.53 -4.96 4.59
N ALA A 12 1.51 -3.63 4.64
CA ALA A 12 2.68 -2.83 5.02
C ALA A 12 3.27 -3.27 6.37
N LEU A 13 2.43 -3.62 7.34
CA LEU A 13 2.86 -4.11 8.65
C LEU A 13 3.64 -5.43 8.55
N HIS A 14 3.14 -6.36 7.74
CA HIS A 14 3.84 -7.61 7.45
C HIS A 14 5.16 -7.37 6.74
N MET A 15 5.18 -6.47 5.75
CA MET A 15 6.40 -6.16 5.02
C MET A 15 7.48 -5.58 5.94
N VAL A 16 7.11 -4.66 6.86
CA VAL A 16 8.05 -4.14 7.86
C VAL A 16 8.48 -5.24 8.84
N ALA A 17 7.55 -6.02 9.37
CA ALA A 17 7.84 -7.10 10.32
C ALA A 17 8.81 -8.14 9.75
N ASN A 18 8.70 -8.44 8.45
CA ASN A 18 9.54 -9.40 7.75
C ASN A 18 10.84 -8.79 7.19
N GLY A 19 11.05 -7.48 7.34
CA GLY A 19 12.19 -6.77 6.74
C GLY A 19 12.17 -6.75 5.21
N GLU A 20 10.98 -6.85 4.60
CA GLU A 20 10.78 -6.83 3.14
C GLU A 20 10.84 -5.40 2.57
N ALA A 21 10.47 -4.39 3.38
CA ALA A 21 10.55 -2.97 3.04
C ALA A 21 10.55 -2.09 4.29
N THR A 22 11.13 -0.90 4.16
CA THR A 22 11.05 0.18 5.16
C THR A 22 9.75 0.99 5.03
N VAL A 23 9.41 1.77 6.05
CA VAL A 23 8.24 2.67 6.03
C VAL A 23 8.33 3.65 4.84
N ALA A 24 9.51 4.24 4.60
CA ALA A 24 9.72 5.18 3.51
C ALA A 24 9.53 4.52 2.12
N GLU A 25 10.05 3.30 1.93
CA GLU A 25 9.87 2.55 0.68
C GLU A 25 8.39 2.18 0.46
N ILE A 26 7.66 1.83 1.51
CA ILE A 26 6.23 1.56 1.44
C ILE A 26 5.46 2.82 1.02
N ASP A 27 5.70 3.95 1.68
CA ASP A 27 5.03 5.21 1.34
C ASP A 27 5.35 5.65 -0.09
N ALA A 28 6.62 5.61 -0.50
CA ALA A 28 7.05 5.90 -1.88
C ALA A 28 6.38 4.96 -2.89
N SER A 29 6.27 3.67 -2.59
CA SER A 29 5.62 2.69 -3.46
C SER A 29 4.17 3.06 -3.79
N ILE A 30 3.49 3.78 -2.89
CA ILE A 30 2.13 4.27 -3.07
C ILE A 30 2.13 5.66 -3.72
N THR A 31 2.83 6.64 -3.13
CA THR A 31 2.77 8.05 -3.54
C THR A 31 3.41 8.29 -4.91
N GLU A 32 4.42 7.51 -5.28
CA GLU A 32 5.09 7.56 -6.59
C GLU A 32 4.57 6.49 -7.56
N GLY A 33 3.70 5.60 -7.09
CA GLY A 33 3.15 4.48 -7.87
C GLY A 33 1.64 4.57 -8.11
N PRO A 34 0.83 3.64 -7.56
CA PRO A 34 -0.61 3.59 -7.76
C PRO A 34 -1.38 4.78 -7.19
N GLY A 35 -0.84 5.49 -6.20
CA GLY A 35 -1.50 6.63 -5.56
C GLY A 35 -1.86 7.74 -6.54
N LEU A 36 -0.97 8.06 -7.48
CA LEU A 36 -1.21 9.09 -8.50
C LEU A 36 -2.40 8.75 -9.40
N ARG A 37 -2.51 7.49 -9.85
CA ARG A 37 -3.68 7.03 -10.65
C ARG A 37 -4.94 6.92 -9.80
N TRP A 38 -4.82 6.54 -8.52
CA TRP A 38 -5.96 6.43 -7.60
C TRP A 38 -6.59 7.76 -7.22
N ALA A 39 -5.84 8.86 -7.24
CA ALA A 39 -6.37 10.20 -7.04
C ALA A 39 -7.37 10.61 -8.15
N VAL A 40 -7.17 10.09 -9.37
CA VAL A 40 -8.06 10.34 -10.51
C VAL A 40 -9.13 9.26 -10.65
N MET A 41 -8.76 8.00 -10.39
CA MET A 41 -9.59 6.84 -10.70
C MET A 41 -9.30 5.66 -9.77
N GLY A 42 -10.33 5.16 -9.09
CA GLY A 42 -10.20 4.04 -8.16
C GLY A 42 -9.77 2.71 -8.82
N PRO A 43 -9.30 1.74 -8.01
CA PRO A 43 -8.60 0.55 -8.48
C PRO A 43 -9.39 -0.29 -9.48
N MET A 44 -10.73 -0.39 -9.33
CA MET A 44 -11.55 -1.20 -10.22
C MET A 44 -11.51 -0.70 -11.67
N LEU A 45 -11.67 0.62 -11.88
CA LEU A 45 -11.65 1.17 -13.23
C LEU A 45 -10.22 1.26 -13.78
N THR A 46 -9.23 1.51 -12.92
CA THR A 46 -7.82 1.43 -13.29
C THR A 46 -7.42 0.03 -13.81
N PHE A 47 -7.91 -1.04 -13.16
CA PHE A 47 -7.68 -2.40 -13.63
C PHE A 47 -8.49 -2.74 -14.89
N ALA A 48 -9.69 -2.19 -15.05
CA ALA A 48 -10.42 -2.32 -16.31
C ALA A 48 -9.64 -1.71 -17.48
N LEU A 49 -9.02 -0.53 -17.30
CA LEU A 49 -8.17 0.10 -18.30
C LEU A 49 -6.91 -0.73 -18.61
N ALA A 50 -6.34 -1.41 -17.61
CA ALA A 50 -5.21 -2.33 -17.83
C ALA A 50 -5.58 -3.52 -18.74
N GLY A 51 -6.86 -3.86 -18.84
CA GLY A 51 -7.37 -4.86 -19.79
C GLY A 51 -7.51 -4.36 -21.24
N GLY A 52 -7.22 -3.09 -21.54
CA GLY A 52 -7.32 -2.53 -22.88
C GLY A 52 -8.77 -2.48 -23.41
N GLU A 53 -8.96 -2.67 -24.71
CA GLU A 53 -10.28 -2.67 -25.36
C GLU A 53 -11.25 -3.72 -24.78
N GLY A 54 -10.71 -4.83 -24.26
CA GLY A 54 -11.50 -5.89 -23.60
C GLY A 54 -11.90 -5.58 -22.15
N GLY A 55 -11.43 -4.46 -21.60
CA GLY A 55 -11.80 -3.98 -20.28
C GLY A 55 -11.54 -4.99 -19.15
N MET A 56 -12.39 -4.96 -18.12
CA MET A 56 -12.25 -5.84 -16.96
C MET A 56 -12.39 -7.33 -17.31
N ALA A 57 -13.18 -7.70 -18.33
CA ALA A 57 -13.31 -9.10 -18.72
C ALA A 57 -11.98 -9.69 -19.18
N HIS A 58 -11.31 -8.99 -20.11
CA HIS A 58 -9.99 -9.39 -20.58
C HIS A 58 -8.93 -9.35 -19.47
N MET A 59 -8.99 -8.35 -18.58
CA MET A 59 -8.14 -8.30 -17.39
C MET A 59 -8.32 -9.55 -16.49
N LEU A 60 -9.56 -9.97 -16.24
CA LEU A 60 -9.87 -11.13 -15.39
C LEU A 60 -9.49 -12.46 -16.06
N ASP A 61 -9.65 -12.59 -17.38
CA ASP A 61 -9.22 -13.78 -18.11
C ASP A 61 -7.70 -13.97 -18.04
N HIS A 62 -6.94 -12.86 -18.10
CA HIS A 62 -5.48 -12.89 -18.05
C HIS A 62 -4.92 -13.04 -16.63
N PHE A 63 -5.40 -12.22 -15.68
CA PHE A 63 -4.84 -12.13 -14.32
C PHE A 63 -5.63 -12.89 -13.27
N GLY A 64 -6.84 -13.34 -13.56
CA GLY A 64 -7.66 -14.14 -12.66
C GLY A 64 -6.92 -15.34 -12.05
N PRO A 65 -6.10 -16.10 -12.82
CA PRO A 65 -5.28 -17.18 -12.26
C PRO A 65 -4.33 -16.72 -11.15
N SER A 66 -3.77 -15.51 -11.27
CA SER A 66 -2.84 -14.92 -10.31
C SER A 66 -3.50 -14.53 -8.99
N LEU A 67 -4.84 -14.48 -8.90
CA LEU A 67 -5.55 -14.21 -7.64
C LEU A 67 -5.29 -15.28 -6.56
N LYS A 68 -4.80 -16.46 -6.96
CA LYS A 68 -4.43 -17.55 -6.05
C LYS A 68 -3.01 -17.43 -5.49
N SER A 69 -2.18 -16.56 -6.04
CA SER A 69 -0.84 -16.34 -5.51
C SER A 69 -0.92 -15.58 -4.18
N PRO A 70 0.02 -15.83 -3.25
CA PRO A 70 -0.01 -15.25 -1.91
C PRO A 70 0.47 -13.79 -1.92
N TRP A 71 -0.25 -12.91 -2.62
CA TRP A 71 0.12 -11.50 -2.77
C TRP A 71 -0.13 -10.65 -1.53
N THR A 72 -1.10 -11.01 -0.70
CA THR A 72 -1.52 -10.19 0.45
C THR A 72 -1.86 -11.05 1.66
N ARG A 73 -1.61 -10.48 2.84
CA ARG A 73 -1.84 -11.03 4.17
C ARG A 73 -2.90 -10.14 4.86
N LEU A 74 -4.14 -10.63 4.89
CA LEU A 74 -5.31 -9.83 5.31
C LEU A 74 -5.50 -9.78 6.84
N GLU A 75 -4.97 -10.75 7.56
CA GLU A 75 -4.91 -10.75 9.01
C GLU A 75 -3.69 -9.94 9.45
N ALA A 76 -3.85 -9.04 10.41
CA ALA A 76 -2.73 -8.21 10.89
C ALA A 76 -1.67 -9.09 11.57
N PRO A 77 -0.37 -8.75 11.49
CA PRO A 77 0.62 -9.39 12.33
C PRO A 77 0.38 -9.01 13.80
N GLU A 78 0.95 -9.77 14.72
CA GLU A 78 1.01 -9.37 16.12
C GLU A 78 1.82 -8.07 16.24
N LEU A 79 1.25 -7.05 16.88
CA LEU A 79 1.95 -5.79 17.16
C LEU A 79 2.82 -5.97 18.40
N ASP A 80 3.94 -6.68 18.22
CA ASP A 80 4.94 -6.81 19.26
C ASP A 80 5.74 -5.50 19.44
N ARG A 81 6.62 -5.48 20.45
CA ARG A 81 7.42 -4.29 20.75
C ARG A 81 8.37 -3.93 19.61
N ALA A 82 8.96 -4.92 18.95
CA ALA A 82 9.95 -4.69 17.90
C ALA A 82 9.30 -4.06 16.66
N LEU A 83 8.15 -4.59 16.24
CA LEU A 83 7.38 -4.06 15.13
C LEU A 83 6.88 -2.65 15.42
N TYR A 84 6.38 -2.41 16.63
CA TYR A 84 5.97 -1.08 17.06
C TYR A 84 7.11 -0.07 16.96
N GLU A 85 8.29 -0.39 17.50
CA GLU A 85 9.46 0.50 17.47
C GLU A 85 9.98 0.72 16.05
N ALA A 86 10.00 -0.33 15.21
CA ALA A 86 10.42 -0.24 13.82
C ALA A 86 9.53 0.70 13.01
N VAL A 87 8.20 0.61 13.16
CA VAL A 87 7.26 1.49 12.45
C VAL A 87 7.40 2.93 12.94
N VAL A 88 7.51 3.15 14.25
CA VAL A 88 7.69 4.51 14.82
C VAL A 88 8.98 5.14 14.30
N ALA A 89 10.11 4.45 14.42
CA ALA A 89 11.40 4.94 13.95
C ALA A 89 11.38 5.19 12.43
N GLY A 90 10.75 4.30 11.66
CA GLY A 90 10.60 4.48 10.22
C GLY A 90 9.76 5.70 9.84
N CYS A 91 8.69 6.00 10.58
CA CYS A 91 7.92 7.23 10.37
C CYS A 91 8.73 8.49 10.74
N GLU A 92 9.51 8.45 11.81
CA GLU A 92 10.39 9.57 12.21
C GLU A 92 11.47 9.84 11.16
N GLU A 93 12.08 8.78 10.62
CA GLU A 93 13.05 8.88 9.53
C GLU A 93 12.41 9.43 8.25
N ALA A 94 11.24 8.89 7.85
CA ALA A 94 10.52 9.36 6.66
C ALA A 94 10.06 10.82 6.79
N ALA A 95 9.76 11.28 8.01
CA ALA A 95 9.44 12.68 8.28
C ALA A 95 10.64 13.61 8.05
N ASP A 96 11.88 13.11 8.06
CA ASP A 96 13.11 13.86 7.76
C ASP A 96 13.19 15.19 8.54
N GLY A 97 12.92 15.13 9.85
CA GLY A 97 12.95 16.28 10.75
C GLY A 97 11.79 17.29 10.61
N ARG A 98 10.84 17.07 9.68
CA ARG A 98 9.62 17.88 9.56
C ARG A 98 8.66 17.58 10.70
N SER A 99 7.99 18.62 11.21
CA SER A 99 6.96 18.42 12.23
C SER A 99 5.68 17.86 11.61
N ILE A 100 4.81 17.27 12.45
CA ILE A 100 3.48 16.85 12.00
C ILE A 100 2.68 18.03 11.43
N ALA A 101 2.88 19.25 11.94
CA ALA A 101 2.22 20.44 11.42
C ALA A 101 2.68 20.77 9.99
N ASP A 102 3.97 20.60 9.69
CA ASP A 102 4.53 20.80 8.36
C ASP A 102 3.99 19.75 7.38
N LEU A 103 4.01 18.47 7.77
CA LEU A 103 3.48 17.36 6.94
C LEU A 103 1.98 17.51 6.65
N VAL A 104 1.20 18.02 7.61
CA VAL A 104 -0.24 18.30 7.39
C VAL A 104 -0.46 19.44 6.40
N ALA A 105 0.43 20.44 6.35
CA ALA A 105 0.33 21.55 5.40
C ALA A 105 0.72 21.14 3.96
N GLU A 106 1.52 20.09 3.79
CA GLU A 106 1.96 19.53 2.50
C GLU A 106 0.93 18.59 1.84
N ARG A 107 0.02 18.01 2.64
CA ARG A 107 -1.01 17.05 2.20
C ARG A 107 -2.15 17.70 1.42
#